data_AF-A0A350UQD1-F1
#
_entry.id   AF-A0A350UQD1-F1
#
_cell.length_a   1.000
_cell.length_b   1.000
_cell.length_c   1.000
_cell.angle_alpha   90.00
_cell.angle_beta   90.00
_cell.angle_gamma   90.00
#
_symmetry.space_group_name_H-M   'P 1'
#
loop_
_entity.id
_entity.type
_entity.pdbx_description
1 polymer ?
#
loop_
_entity_poly.entity_id
_entity_poly.type
_entity_poly.pdbx_seq_one_letter_code
_entity_poly.pdbx_strand_id
1 'polypeptide(L)'
;MKAWAARAEPSHWQAGSNNHVLNSILIRFSTTAFGVSHLSLRLPALLGALLLMLTAALLARRLFATWRGQCVFFIALAANPLVMDYVVAARGYGLALAFLAGQFLVLFHIYMTRNEKPPLRPPRLAAISSLLAALAFSSNFSFAIISGVTWLFSLSLLCLHGPA
;
A
#
# COMPACT_ATOMS: atom_id res chain seq x y z
N MET A 1 -37.96 -13.10 -1.73
CA MET A 1 -36.68 -12.56 -2.25
C MET A 1 -36.53 -11.13 -1.76
N LYS A 2 -35.75 -10.89 -0.71
CA LYS A 2 -35.46 -9.54 -0.22
C LYS A 2 -34.37 -8.95 -1.10
N ALA A 3 -34.64 -7.79 -1.68
CA ALA A 3 -33.69 -7.03 -2.46
C ALA A 3 -32.38 -6.87 -1.68
N TRP A 4 -31.26 -7.24 -2.31
CA TRP A 4 -29.93 -6.75 -1.96
C TRP A 4 -29.88 -5.26 -2.30
N ALA A 5 -30.67 -4.47 -1.57
CA ALA A 5 -30.78 -3.05 -1.73
C ALA A 5 -29.42 -2.44 -1.39
N ALA A 6 -28.70 -1.99 -2.41
CA ALA A 6 -27.70 -0.96 -2.23
C ALA A 6 -28.30 0.13 -1.34
N ARG A 7 -27.58 0.51 -0.29
CA ARG A 7 -28.08 1.48 0.70
C ARG A 7 -28.36 2.81 0.02
N ALA A 8 -29.39 3.52 0.49
CA ALA A 8 -29.74 4.85 -0.01
C ALA A 8 -28.54 5.79 0.11
N GLU A 9 -28.15 6.40 -1.00
CA GLU A 9 -27.09 7.40 -1.08
C GLU A 9 -27.43 8.63 -0.23
N PRO A 10 -26.44 9.34 0.36
CA PRO A 10 -25.01 9.28 0.06
C PRO A 10 -24.19 8.41 1.02
N SER A 11 -23.60 7.31 0.52
CA SER A 11 -22.74 6.40 1.31
C SER A 11 -21.23 6.61 1.08
N HIS A 12 -20.83 7.61 0.31
CA HIS A 12 -19.43 7.84 -0.10
C HIS A 12 -18.50 8.32 1.03
N TRP A 13 -19.04 8.67 2.20
CA TRP A 13 -18.26 8.99 3.42
C TRP A 13 -18.16 7.83 4.41
N GLN A 14 -18.81 6.69 4.14
CA GLN A 14 -18.72 5.53 5.03
C GLN A 14 -17.35 4.87 4.87
N ALA A 15 -16.76 4.48 6.01
CA ALA A 15 -15.50 3.75 6.08
C ALA A 15 -15.68 2.27 5.66
N GLY A 16 -16.24 2.05 4.46
CA GLY A 16 -16.39 0.73 3.86
C GLY A 16 -15.17 0.33 3.04
N SER A 17 -14.94 -0.98 2.87
CA SER A 17 -13.85 -1.55 2.07
C SER A 17 -13.86 -1.14 0.59
N ASN A 18 -15.03 -0.69 0.09
CA ASN A 18 -15.22 -0.25 -1.29
C ASN A 18 -14.92 1.25 -1.48
N ASN A 19 -14.50 1.95 -0.42
CA ASN A 19 -14.15 3.36 -0.52
C ASN A 19 -12.64 3.52 -0.79
N HIS A 20 -12.33 4.07 -1.96
CA HIS A 20 -10.97 4.22 -2.47
C HIS A 20 -10.68 5.69 -2.78
N VAL A 21 -10.67 6.54 -1.76
CA VAL A 21 -10.59 8.01 -1.90
C VAL A 21 -9.40 8.43 -2.76
N LEU A 22 -8.20 7.91 -2.46
CA LEU A 22 -7.00 8.23 -3.23
C LEU A 22 -7.13 7.78 -4.69
N ASN A 23 -7.65 6.56 -4.92
CA ASN A 23 -7.85 6.04 -6.26
C ASN A 23 -8.84 6.90 -7.06
N SER A 24 -9.95 7.33 -6.46
CA SER A 24 -10.93 8.21 -7.10
C SER A 24 -10.34 9.58 -7.46
N ILE A 25 -9.52 10.16 -6.59
CA ILE A 25 -8.79 11.41 -6.87
C ILE A 25 -7.84 11.22 -8.06
N LEU A 26 -7.08 10.12 -8.07
CA LEU A 26 -6.15 9.81 -9.17
C LEU A 26 -6.89 9.49 -10.48
N ILE A 27 -8.07 8.87 -10.42
CA ILE A 27 -8.93 8.64 -11.60
C ILE A 27 -9.36 9.99 -12.15
N ARG A 28 -9.86 10.89 -11.29
CA ARG A 28 -10.26 12.24 -11.71
C ARG A 28 -9.10 12.96 -12.39
N PHE A 29 -7.92 12.97 -11.77
CA PHE A 29 -6.72 13.56 -12.36
C PHE A 29 -6.38 12.95 -13.73
N SER A 30 -6.41 11.61 -13.83
CA SER A 30 -6.10 10.88 -15.06
C SER A 30 -7.11 11.19 -16.18
N THR A 31 -8.40 11.22 -15.87
CA THR A 31 -9.45 11.57 -16.84
C THR A 31 -9.43 13.03 -17.25
N THR A 32 -9.00 13.95 -16.37
CA THR A 32 -8.83 15.36 -16.72
C THR A 32 -7.61 15.58 -17.60
N ALA A 33 -6.52 14.84 -17.38
CA ALA A 33 -5.27 15.00 -18.14
C ALA A 33 -5.32 14.30 -19.51
N PHE A 34 -5.94 13.12 -19.59
CA PHE A 34 -5.91 12.27 -20.79
C PHE A 34 -7.28 12.08 -21.46
N GLY A 35 -8.34 12.70 -20.93
CA GLY A 35 -9.71 12.47 -21.36
C GLY A 35 -10.32 11.19 -20.77
N VAL A 36 -11.63 11.00 -20.95
CA VAL A 36 -12.35 9.82 -20.46
C VAL A 36 -12.14 8.64 -21.42
N SER A 37 -11.55 7.56 -20.92
CA SER A 37 -11.35 6.31 -21.65
C SER A 37 -11.23 5.14 -20.67
N HIS A 38 -11.35 3.90 -21.18
CA HIS A 38 -11.11 2.71 -20.36
C HIS A 38 -9.70 2.68 -19.76
N LEU A 39 -8.70 3.23 -20.46
CA LEU A 39 -7.33 3.27 -19.98
C LEU A 39 -7.16 4.32 -18.89
N SER A 40 -7.63 5.56 -19.11
CA SER A 40 -7.47 6.65 -18.14
C SER A 40 -8.20 6.40 -16.82
N LEU A 41 -9.33 5.67 -16.86
CA LEU A 41 -10.02 5.17 -15.66
C LEU A 41 -9.22 4.11 -14.89
N ARG A 42 -8.42 3.30 -15.58
CA ARG A 42 -7.63 2.20 -14.99
C ARG A 42 -6.20 2.59 -14.62
N LEU A 43 -5.69 3.71 -15.14
CA LEU A 43 -4.32 4.19 -14.90
C LEU A 43 -3.91 4.13 -13.42
N PRO A 44 -4.72 4.59 -12.45
CA PRO A 44 -4.34 4.52 -11.04
C PRO A 44 -4.23 3.10 -10.49
N ALA A 45 -5.11 2.20 -10.93
CA ALA A 45 -5.07 0.80 -10.53
C ALA A 45 -3.86 0.08 -11.15
N LEU A 46 -3.52 0.39 -12.41
CA LEU A 46 -2.31 -0.10 -13.07
C LEU A 46 -1.03 0.41 -12.40
N LEU A 47 -1.01 1.68 -11.99
CA LEU A 47 0.07 2.25 -11.20
C LEU A 47 0.22 1.50 -9.87
N GLY A 48 -0.89 1.22 -9.19
CA GLY A 48 -0.90 0.39 -7.98
C GLY A 48 -0.31 -0.99 -8.21
N ALA A 49 -0.67 -1.67 -9.31
CA ALA A 49 -0.11 -2.97 -9.66
C ALA A 49 1.40 -2.90 -9.91
N LEU A 50 1.87 -1.88 -10.65
CA LEU A 50 3.30 -1.67 -10.90
C LEU A 50 4.06 -1.43 -9.59
N LEU A 51 3.57 -0.54 -8.72
CA LEU A 51 4.18 -0.27 -7.43
C LEU A 51 4.19 -1.50 -6.51
N LEU A 52 3.13 -2.31 -6.56
CA LEU A 52 3.07 -3.59 -5.82
C LEU A 52 4.13 -4.56 -6.33
N MET A 53 4.29 -4.72 -7.65
CA MET A 53 5.33 -5.56 -8.22
C MET A 53 6.73 -5.10 -7.77
N LEU A 54 7.01 -3.79 -7.86
CA LEU A 54 8.30 -3.24 -7.45
C LEU A 54 8.57 -3.49 -5.96
N THR A 55 7.62 -3.15 -5.09
CA THR A 55 7.77 -3.33 -3.64
C THR A 55 7.83 -4.80 -3.24
N ALA A 56 7.06 -5.68 -3.88
CA ALA A 56 7.12 -7.12 -3.69
C ALA A 56 8.50 -7.69 -4.04
N ALA A 57 9.08 -7.27 -5.18
CA ALA A 57 10.40 -7.72 -5.60
C ALA A 57 11.50 -7.26 -4.65
N LEU A 58 11.42 -6.00 -4.18
CA LEU A 58 12.34 -5.47 -3.19
C LEU A 58 12.22 -6.22 -1.86
N LEU A 59 10.99 -6.49 -1.40
CA LEU A 59 10.74 -7.18 -0.14
C LEU A 59 11.19 -8.65 -0.21
N ALA A 60 10.93 -9.32 -1.34
CA ALA A 60 11.42 -10.66 -1.62
C ALA A 60 12.95 -10.76 -1.43
N ARG A 61 13.71 -9.83 -2.05
CA ARG A 61 15.17 -9.78 -1.95
C ARG A 61 15.68 -9.50 -0.54
N ARG A 62 14.89 -8.83 0.29
CA ARG A 62 15.23 -8.52 1.69
C ARG A 62 14.91 -9.67 2.64
N LEU A 63 13.83 -10.42 2.38
CA LEU A 63 13.35 -11.50 3.24
C LEU A 63 13.99 -12.86 2.94
N PHE A 64 14.34 -13.13 1.68
CA PHE A 64 14.80 -14.45 1.24
C PHE A 64 16.18 -14.39 0.60
N ALA A 65 17.10 -15.23 1.09
CA ALA A 65 18.44 -15.36 0.54
C ALA A 65 18.47 -16.16 -0.79
N THR A 66 17.51 -17.07 -1.00
CA THR A 66 17.49 -17.93 -2.19
C THR A 66 16.57 -17.37 -3.27
N TRP A 67 16.98 -17.50 -4.55
CA TRP A 67 16.18 -17.05 -5.69
C TRP A 67 14.79 -17.72 -5.72
N ARG A 68 14.71 -18.99 -5.32
CA ARG A 68 13.43 -19.74 -5.25
C ARG A 68 12.46 -19.10 -4.26
N GLY A 69 12.94 -18.77 -3.05
CA GLY A 69 12.12 -18.09 -2.05
C GLY A 69 11.69 -16.70 -2.53
N GLN A 70 12.59 -15.98 -3.19
CA GLN A 70 12.28 -14.67 -3.77
C GLN A 70 11.17 -14.76 -4.84
N CYS A 71 11.28 -15.72 -5.77
CA CYS A 71 10.28 -15.94 -6.80
C CYS A 71 8.93 -16.35 -6.22
N VAL A 72 8.91 -17.30 -5.26
CA VAL A 72 7.66 -17.75 -4.63
C VAL A 72 6.97 -16.59 -3.92
N PHE A 73 7.70 -15.81 -3.13
CA PHE A 73 7.12 -14.65 -2.43
C PHE A 73 6.61 -13.59 -3.40
N PHE A 74 7.40 -13.25 -4.42
CA PHE A 74 7.02 -12.29 -5.44
C PHE A 74 5.75 -12.74 -6.17
N ILE A 75 5.69 -13.99 -6.63
CA ILE A 75 4.52 -14.53 -7.34
C ILE A 75 3.30 -14.54 -6.41
N ALA A 76 3.44 -14.98 -5.17
CA ALA A 76 2.33 -15.04 -4.22
C ALA A 76 1.69 -13.67 -3.97
N LEU A 77 2.50 -12.60 -3.94
CA LEU A 77 2.03 -11.25 -3.67
C LEU A 77 1.59 -10.52 -4.95
N ALA A 78 2.39 -10.59 -6.02
CA ALA A 78 2.18 -9.86 -7.25
C ALA A 78 1.23 -10.55 -8.23
N ALA A 79 1.15 -11.88 -8.24
CA ALA A 79 0.27 -12.65 -9.14
C ALA A 79 -0.97 -13.21 -8.41
N ASN A 80 -1.40 -12.56 -7.33
CA ASN A 80 -2.62 -12.93 -6.64
C ASN A 80 -3.85 -12.64 -7.53
N PRO A 81 -4.63 -13.66 -7.93
CA PRO A 81 -5.74 -13.48 -8.87
C PRO A 81 -6.80 -12.49 -8.35
N LEU A 82 -7.07 -12.49 -7.03
CA LEU A 82 -8.04 -11.58 -6.42
C LEU A 82 -7.61 -10.11 -6.57
N VAL A 83 -6.31 -9.85 -6.43
CA VAL A 83 -5.76 -8.49 -6.60
C VAL A 83 -5.84 -8.07 -8.07
N MET A 84 -5.54 -9.00 -8.98
CA MET A 84 -5.60 -8.75 -10.42
C MET A 84 -7.01 -8.42 -10.91
N ASP A 85 -8.03 -9.13 -10.41
CA ASP A 85 -9.43 -8.82 -10.70
C ASP A 85 -9.80 -7.38 -10.29
N TYR A 86 -9.28 -6.92 -9.15
CA TYR A 86 -9.49 -5.54 -8.69
C TYR A 86 -8.75 -4.50 -9.52
N VAL A 87 -7.61 -4.83 -10.11
CA VAL A 87 -6.90 -3.95 -11.05
C VAL A 87 -7.73 -3.77 -12.32
N VAL A 88 -8.31 -4.85 -12.86
CA VAL A 88 -9.20 -4.80 -14.03
C VAL A 88 -10.45 -3.96 -13.75
N ALA A 89 -10.99 -4.08 -12.54
CA ALA A 89 -12.13 -3.31 -12.04
C ALA A 89 -11.79 -1.86 -11.63
N ALA A 90 -10.58 -1.36 -11.90
CA ALA A 90 -10.13 -0.01 -11.59
C ALA A 90 -10.21 0.37 -10.09
N ARG A 91 -9.99 -0.59 -9.18
CA ARG A 91 -10.09 -0.37 -7.72
C ARG A 91 -8.72 -0.13 -7.06
N GLY A 92 -8.73 0.56 -5.92
CA GLY A 92 -7.52 1.00 -5.20
C GLY A 92 -6.76 -0.05 -4.40
N TYR A 93 -7.08 -1.35 -4.53
CA TYR A 93 -6.43 -2.41 -3.76
C TYR A 93 -4.94 -2.55 -4.07
N GLY A 94 -4.56 -2.42 -5.34
CA GLY A 94 -3.15 -2.48 -5.75
C GLY A 94 -2.31 -1.37 -5.09
N LEU A 95 -2.84 -0.14 -5.05
CA LEU A 95 -2.19 0.98 -4.35
C LEU A 95 -2.06 0.72 -2.85
N ALA A 96 -3.14 0.27 -2.21
CA ALA A 96 -3.13 -0.01 -0.77
C ALA A 96 -2.08 -1.08 -0.39
N LEU A 97 -2.02 -2.17 -1.15
CA LEU A 97 -1.02 -3.23 -0.98
C LEU A 97 0.40 -2.72 -1.25
N ALA A 98 0.59 -1.92 -2.29
CA ALA A 98 1.91 -1.38 -2.63
C ALA A 98 2.46 -0.48 -1.51
N PHE A 99 1.63 0.41 -0.96
CA PHE A 99 2.05 1.28 0.14
C PHE A 99 2.29 0.51 1.43
N LEU A 100 1.46 -0.51 1.73
CA LEU A 100 1.69 -1.40 2.87
C LEU A 100 3.01 -2.19 2.71
N ALA A 101 3.28 -2.75 1.52
CA ALA A 101 4.53 -3.44 1.24
C ALA A 101 5.75 -2.49 1.36
N GLY A 102 5.60 -1.25 0.89
CA GLY A 102 6.58 -0.18 1.12
C GLY A 102 6.80 0.10 2.61
N GLN A 103 5.74 0.09 3.40
CA GLN A 103 5.84 0.30 4.84
C GLN A 103 6.59 -0.85 5.53
N PHE A 104 6.36 -2.09 5.11
CA PHE A 104 7.15 -3.24 5.57
C PHE A 104 8.63 -3.13 5.18
N LEU A 105 8.95 -2.60 3.99
CA LEU A 105 10.35 -2.33 3.62
C LEU A 105 11.02 -1.32 4.56
N VAL A 106 10.32 -0.24 4.91
CA VAL A 106 10.82 0.75 5.88
C VAL A 106 11.00 0.13 7.26
N LEU A 107 10.01 -0.62 7.73
CA LEU A 107 10.09 -1.32 9.01
C LEU A 107 11.27 -2.30 9.05
N PHE A 108 11.43 -3.11 8.01
CA PHE A 108 12.52 -4.07 7.91
C PHE A 108 13.88 -3.37 7.88
N HIS A 109 14.00 -2.25 7.16
CA HIS A 109 15.21 -1.44 7.17
C HIS A 109 15.52 -0.92 8.57
N ILE A 110 14.56 -0.30 9.26
CA ILE A 110 14.71 0.17 10.65
C ILE A 110 15.18 -0.96 11.56
N TYR A 111 14.54 -2.13 11.47
CA TYR A 111 14.86 -3.29 12.30
C TYR A 111 16.29 -3.79 12.09
N MET A 112 16.73 -3.88 10.83
CA MET A 112 18.06 -4.40 10.49
C MET A 112 19.19 -3.44 10.87
N THR A 113 18.99 -2.14 10.70
CA THR A 113 20.05 -1.14 10.91
C THR A 113 19.99 -0.49 12.29
N ARG A 114 19.12 -0.97 13.21
CA ARG A 114 18.95 -0.38 14.55
C ARG A 114 20.21 -0.35 15.41
N ASN A 115 21.17 -1.25 15.14
CA ASN A 115 22.41 -1.39 15.90
C ASN A 115 23.64 -0.83 15.16
N GLU A 116 23.46 -0.28 13.95
CA GLU A 116 24.57 0.20 13.12
C GLU A 116 25.04 1.61 13.54
N LYS A 117 26.34 1.87 13.32
CA LYS A 117 26.95 3.21 13.45
C LYS A 117 27.38 3.68 12.05
N PRO A 118 27.04 4.89 11.58
CA PRO A 118 26.28 5.97 12.25
C PRO A 118 24.80 5.65 12.42
N PRO A 119 24.10 6.35 13.35
CA PRO A 119 22.71 6.05 13.65
C PRO A 119 21.77 6.28 12.45
N LEU A 120 20.62 5.63 12.53
CA LEU A 120 19.48 5.85 11.65
C LEU A 120 19.12 7.35 11.58
N ARG A 121 18.41 7.75 10.52
CA ARG A 121 17.79 9.09 10.42
C ARG A 121 16.32 9.02 10.87
N PRO A 122 16.04 8.96 12.19
CA PRO A 122 14.70 8.69 12.72
C PRO A 122 13.60 9.62 12.19
N PRO A 123 13.76 10.95 12.07
CA PRO A 123 12.66 11.80 11.61
C PRO A 123 12.27 11.49 10.16
N ARG A 124 13.24 11.19 9.29
CA ARG A 124 12.97 10.88 7.88
C ARG A 124 12.25 9.54 7.74
N LEU A 125 12.71 8.51 8.45
CA LEU A 125 12.10 7.18 8.38
C LEU A 125 10.71 7.16 9.01
N ALA A 126 10.51 7.90 10.11
CA ALA A 126 9.18 8.11 10.69
C ALA A 126 8.25 8.82 9.71
N ALA A 127 8.70 9.90 9.07
CA ALA A 127 7.90 10.63 8.08
C ALA A 127 7.51 9.75 6.88
N ILE A 128 8.44 8.93 6.36
CA ILE A 128 8.15 8.00 5.26
C ILE A 128 7.16 6.92 5.72
N SER A 129 7.34 6.33 6.90
CA SER A 129 6.41 5.31 7.43
C SER A 129 5.00 5.88 7.64
N SER A 130 4.89 7.09 8.19
CA SER A 130 3.62 7.81 8.35
C SER A 130 2.95 8.11 7.01
N LEU A 131 3.71 8.57 6.01
CA LEU A 131 3.19 8.85 4.69
C LEU A 131 2.65 7.59 4.02
N LEU A 132 3.40 6.49 4.07
CA LEU A 132 2.97 5.21 3.50
C LEU A 132 1.74 4.65 4.21
N ALA A 133 1.65 4.79 5.53
CA ALA A 133 0.46 4.39 6.29
C ALA A 133 -0.78 5.20 5.87
N ALA A 134 -0.64 6.53 5.72
CA ALA A 134 -1.71 7.42 5.27
C ALA A 134 -2.14 7.14 3.82
N LEU A 135 -1.18 6.86 2.94
CA LEU A 135 -1.45 6.50 1.54
C LEU A 135 -2.12 5.13 1.43
N ALA A 136 -1.72 4.14 2.23
CA ALA A 136 -2.38 2.84 2.29
C ALA A 136 -3.83 2.97 2.77
N PHE A 137 -4.03 3.72 3.86
CA PHE A 137 -5.36 4.00 4.42
C PHE A 137 -6.28 4.73 3.43
N SER A 138 -5.79 5.79 2.80
CA SER A 138 -6.56 6.57 1.82
C SER A 138 -6.81 5.82 0.51
N SER A 139 -5.99 4.82 0.17
CA SER A 139 -6.22 3.90 -0.94
C SER A 139 -7.36 2.91 -0.65
N ASN A 140 -7.44 2.41 0.58
CA ASN A 140 -8.52 1.55 1.05
C ASN A 140 -8.58 1.54 2.58
N PHE A 141 -9.72 1.93 3.15
CA PHE A 141 -9.89 2.01 4.61
C PHE A 141 -9.75 0.66 5.33
N SER A 142 -9.96 -0.48 4.67
CA SER A 142 -9.70 -1.80 5.27
C SER A 142 -8.24 -2.01 5.67
N PHE A 143 -7.31 -1.22 5.12
CA PHE A 143 -5.90 -1.28 5.47
C PHE A 143 -5.55 -0.51 6.74
N ALA A 144 -6.49 0.24 7.34
CA ALA A 144 -6.25 1.05 8.53
C ALA A 144 -5.60 0.28 9.69
N ILE A 145 -6.10 -0.93 9.97
CA ILE A 145 -5.63 -1.74 11.09
C ILE A 145 -4.20 -2.18 10.85
N ILE A 146 -3.93 -2.81 9.71
CA ILE A 146 -2.59 -3.34 9.43
C ILE A 146 -1.57 -2.23 9.24
N SER A 147 -1.91 -1.15 8.52
CA SER A 147 -1.00 -0.01 8.34
C SER A 147 -0.75 0.74 9.65
N GLY A 148 -1.76 0.87 10.50
CA GLY A 148 -1.66 1.47 11.83
C GLY A 148 -0.75 0.69 12.76
N VAL A 149 -0.90 -0.64 12.81
CA VAL A 149 -0.04 -1.52 13.62
C VAL A 149 1.41 -1.46 13.13
N THR A 150 1.64 -1.60 11.82
CA THR A 150 3.00 -1.50 11.25
C THR A 150 3.63 -0.13 11.49
N TRP A 151 2.82 0.94 11.48
CA TRP A 151 3.26 2.31 11.74
C TRP A 151 3.70 2.49 13.19
N LEU A 152 2.84 2.12 14.15
CA LEU A 152 3.15 2.19 15.58
C LEU A 152 4.41 1.39 15.93
N PHE A 153 4.56 0.21 15.34
CA PHE A 153 5.74 -0.62 15.55
C PHE A 153 7.00 0.00 14.92
N SER A 154 6.88 0.64 13.75
CA SER A 154 8.00 1.38 13.16
C SER A 154 8.44 2.55 14.06
N LEU A 155 7.48 3.28 14.62
CA LEU A 155 7.75 4.41 15.51
C LEU A 155 8.36 3.97 16.84
N SER A 156 7.86 2.88 17.45
CA SER A 156 8.41 2.40 18.71
C SER A 156 9.88 1.98 18.57
N LEU A 157 10.24 1.30 17.47
CA LEU A 157 11.63 0.95 17.18
C LEU A 157 12.51 2.19 17.03
N LEU A 158 12.03 3.23 16.34
CA LEU A 158 12.76 4.48 16.15
C LEU A 158 12.91 5.30 17.44
N CYS A 159 11.90 5.32 18.30
CA CYS A 159 11.95 6.02 19.58
C CYS A 159 12.87 5.35 20.60
N LEU A 160 12.88 4.01 20.64
CA LEU A 160 13.73 3.25 21.56
C LEU A 160 15.23 3.28 21.19
N HIS A 161 15.56 3.62 19.94
CA HIS A 161 16.94 3.61 19.41
C HIS A 161 17.34 4.95 18.77
N GLY A 162 16.62 6.04 19.11
CA GLY A 162 16.98 7.39 18.68
C GLY A 162 18.31 7.84 19.31
N PRO A 163 19.07 8.74 18.68
CA PRO A 163 20.24 9.33 19.31
C PRO A 163 19.78 10.09 20.56
N ALA A 164 20.23 9.63 21.73
CA ALA A 164 20.25 10.44 22.94
C ALA A 164 21.26 11.59 22.77
#